data_AF-A0A174YIC7-F1
#
_entry.id   AF-A0A174YIC7-F1
#
_cell.length_a   1.000
_cell.length_b   1.000
_cell.length_c   1.000
_cell.angle_alpha   90.00
_cell.angle_beta   90.00
_cell.angle_gamma   90.00
#
_symmetry.space_group_name_H-M   'P 1'
#
loop_
_entity.id
_entity.type
_entity.pdbx_description
1 polymer ?
#
loop_
_entity_poly.entity_id
_entity_poly.type
_entity_poly.pdbx_seq_one_letter_code
_entity_poly.pdbx_strand_id
1 'polypeptide(L)'
;MLPIDRKAYTIRSDNYPTIIIINGRYEPKSQLVLCAHELGQALLHSDDINNFAVTSKNAFKNVEYEANLFAVSLLFNESDFNMKVLNMSNYLLKQVLDYNIAVEGKGYLWNFQM
;
A
#
# COMPACT_ATOMS: atom_id res chain seq x y z
N MET A 1 13.99 10.12 -11.68
CA MET A 1 13.51 8.74 -11.89
C MET A 1 13.64 8.02 -10.57
N LEU A 2 12.56 7.43 -10.04
CA LEU A 2 12.64 6.67 -8.79
C LEU A 2 13.55 5.45 -8.98
N PRO A 3 14.25 5.00 -7.93
CA PRO A 3 14.95 3.72 -7.93
C PRO A 3 14.05 2.58 -8.42
N ILE A 4 14.62 1.64 -9.19
CA ILE A 4 13.92 0.54 -9.87
C ILE A 4 13.09 -0.34 -8.89
N ASP A 5 13.47 -0.37 -7.63
CA ASP A 5 12.92 -1.23 -6.58
C ASP A 5 11.74 -0.61 -5.82
N ARG A 6 11.49 0.70 -5.92
CA ARG A 6 10.37 1.35 -5.21
C ARG A 6 9.13 1.53 -6.08
N LYS A 7 8.01 0.94 -5.63
CA LYS A 7 6.68 1.05 -6.27
C LYS A 7 6.02 2.41 -6.02
N ALA A 8 6.01 2.84 -4.77
CA ALA A 8 5.58 4.15 -4.31
C ALA A 8 6.24 4.44 -2.95
N TYR A 9 6.14 5.67 -2.46
CA TYR A 9 6.45 6.03 -1.08
C TYR A 9 5.90 7.41 -0.70
N THR A 10 5.70 7.60 0.59
CA THR A 10 5.27 8.86 1.20
C THR A 10 6.46 9.61 1.79
N ILE A 11 6.54 10.93 1.55
CA ILE A 11 7.47 11.86 2.19
C ILE A 11 6.69 12.77 3.13
N ARG A 12 7.16 12.86 4.37
CA ARG A 12 6.71 13.81 5.39
C ARG A 12 7.88 14.72 5.77
N SER A 13 7.62 16.01 5.90
CA SER A 13 8.59 16.99 6.37
C SER A 13 7.85 18.12 7.06
N ASP A 14 8.37 18.55 8.21
CA ASP A 14 7.80 19.66 8.98
C ASP A 14 7.64 20.90 8.11
N ASN A 15 6.45 21.53 8.20
CA ASN A 15 6.08 22.72 7.43
C ASN A 15 6.00 22.53 5.90
N TYR A 16 6.07 21.29 5.40
CA TYR A 16 5.79 20.95 4.01
C TYR A 16 4.56 20.04 3.92
N PRO A 17 3.78 20.14 2.83
CA PRO A 17 2.69 19.20 2.60
C PRO A 17 3.24 17.78 2.49
N THR A 18 2.49 16.79 2.99
CA THR A 18 2.81 15.38 2.76
C THR A 18 2.76 15.08 1.25
N ILE A 19 3.82 14.47 0.73
CA ILE A 19 3.95 14.17 -0.71
C ILE A 19 3.92 12.65 -0.89
N ILE A 20 3.00 12.16 -1.71
CA ILE A 20 2.98 10.77 -2.16
C ILE A 20 3.60 10.70 -3.54
N ILE A 21 4.59 9.83 -3.72
CA ILE A 21 5.29 9.66 -4.99
C ILE A 21 5.02 8.24 -5.51
N ILE A 22 4.51 8.15 -6.74
CA ILE A 22 4.13 6.90 -7.38
C ILE A 22 5.04 6.66 -8.58
N ASN A 23 5.50 5.42 -8.76
CA ASN A 23 6.31 5.05 -9.91
C ASN A 23 5.43 4.98 -11.17
N GLY A 24 5.68 5.89 -12.12
CA GLY A 24 4.92 5.98 -13.38
C GLY A 24 5.08 4.80 -14.34
N ARG A 25 5.89 3.78 -14.01
CA ARG A 25 6.02 2.55 -14.82
C ARG A 25 4.89 1.55 -14.59
N TYR A 26 4.08 1.74 -13.56
CA TYR A 26 2.93 0.88 -13.26
C TYR A 26 1.73 1.32 -14.08
N GLU A 27 0.85 0.38 -14.44
CA GLU A 27 -0.39 0.72 -15.15
C GLU A 27 -1.25 1.70 -14.33
N PRO A 28 -2.10 2.52 -14.97
CA PRO A 28 -2.93 3.50 -14.25
C PRO A 28 -3.74 2.90 -13.08
N LYS A 29 -4.30 1.71 -13.26
CA LYS A 29 -5.00 0.98 -12.19
C LYS A 29 -4.08 0.66 -11.01
N SER A 30 -2.87 0.19 -11.30
CA SER A 30 -1.87 -0.15 -10.30
C SER A 30 -1.35 1.09 -9.57
N GLN A 31 -1.23 2.22 -10.26
CA GLN A 31 -0.90 3.50 -9.62
C GLN A 31 -1.98 3.91 -8.61
N LEU A 32 -3.28 3.70 -8.89
CA LEU A 32 -4.36 3.96 -7.94
C LEU A 32 -4.26 3.06 -6.69
N VAL A 33 -3.96 1.77 -6.89
CA VAL A 33 -3.76 0.80 -5.78
C VAL A 33 -2.60 1.23 -4.90
N LEU A 34 -1.46 1.59 -5.50
CA LEU A 34 -0.28 2.07 -4.79
C LEU A 34 -0.59 3.40 -4.06
N CYS A 35 -1.30 4.32 -4.71
CA CYS A 35 -1.71 5.58 -4.11
C CYS A 35 -2.57 5.37 -2.87
N ALA A 36 -3.56 4.48 -2.93
CA ALA A 36 -4.46 4.22 -1.81
C ALA A 36 -3.72 3.67 -0.59
N HIS A 37 -2.73 2.79 -0.80
CA HIS A 37 -1.88 2.28 0.28
C HIS A 37 -1.06 3.41 0.93
N GLU A 38 -0.34 4.21 0.13
CA GLU A 38 0.43 5.35 0.62
C GLU A 38 -0.45 6.41 1.28
N LEU A 39 -1.66 6.61 0.80
CA LEU A 39 -2.65 7.50 1.41
C LEU A 39 -3.09 6.99 2.78
N GLY A 40 -3.28 5.68 2.93
CA GLY A 40 -3.52 5.05 4.23
C GLY A 40 -2.37 5.27 5.19
N GLN A 41 -1.13 5.08 4.72
CA GLN A 41 0.08 5.42 5.50
C GLN A 41 0.08 6.88 5.91
N ALA A 42 -0.19 7.78 4.97
CA ALA A 42 -0.22 9.20 5.24
C ALA A 42 -1.30 9.55 6.28
N LEU A 43 -2.54 9.11 6.11
CA LEU A 43 -3.63 9.56 6.99
C LEU A 43 -3.57 8.92 8.39
N LEU A 44 -3.15 7.67 8.51
CA LEU A 44 -3.25 6.90 9.75
C LEU A 44 -1.95 6.89 10.58
N HIS A 45 -0.82 7.08 9.92
CA HIS A 45 0.50 6.95 10.56
C HIS A 45 1.27 8.27 10.45
N SER A 46 1.10 9.10 11.48
CA SER A 46 1.74 10.41 11.65
C SER A 46 3.12 10.32 12.30
N ASP A 47 3.69 9.14 12.49
CA ASP A 47 4.91 8.99 13.27
C ASP A 47 6.12 9.47 12.45
N ASP A 48 6.35 10.78 12.52
CA ASP A 48 7.66 11.40 12.38
C ASP A 48 8.65 10.64 13.25
N ILE A 49 9.78 10.23 12.66
CA ILE A 49 11.04 9.93 13.34
C ILE A 49 10.84 9.34 14.75
N ASN A 50 10.61 8.02 14.85
CA ASN A 50 10.77 7.33 16.12
C ASN A 50 12.22 7.55 16.59
N ASN A 51 12.44 8.53 17.47
CA ASN A 51 13.63 8.63 18.29
C ASN A 51 13.69 7.38 19.16
N PHE A 52 14.39 6.35 18.68
CA PHE A 52 15.13 5.39 19.49
C PHE A 52 14.40 4.81 20.73
N ALA A 53 13.18 4.32 20.60
CA ALA A 53 12.61 3.35 21.56
C ALA A 53 11.40 2.62 20.96
N VAL A 54 11.62 1.39 20.47
CA VAL A 54 10.49 0.45 20.28
C VAL A 54 9.96 0.10 21.68
N THR A 55 8.79 0.62 22.02
CA THR A 55 8.05 0.21 23.22
C THR A 55 7.00 -0.84 22.86
N SER A 56 6.56 -1.63 23.84
CA SER A 56 5.50 -2.63 23.67
C SER A 56 4.15 -2.05 23.20
N LYS A 57 3.98 -0.72 23.22
CA LYS A 57 2.80 -0.03 22.64
C LYS A 57 2.90 0.21 21.13
N ASN A 58 4.12 0.25 20.57
CA ASN A 58 4.36 0.50 19.14
C ASN A 58 4.63 -0.80 18.36
N ALA A 59 4.94 -1.89 19.07
CA ALA A 59 5.17 -3.22 18.49
C ALA A 59 3.90 -3.88 17.90
N PHE A 60 2.71 -3.37 18.21
CA PHE A 60 1.42 -3.93 17.77
C PHE A 60 0.66 -3.05 16.75
N LYS A 61 1.16 -1.84 16.43
CA LYS A 61 0.61 -1.04 15.33
C LYS A 61 1.20 -1.58 14.03
N ASN A 62 0.51 -2.53 13.42
CA ASN A 62 0.92 -3.04 12.12
C ASN A 62 0.55 -2.00 11.06
N VAL A 63 1.42 -1.00 10.88
CA VAL A 63 1.28 0.12 9.92
C VAL A 63 0.84 -0.38 8.54
N GLU A 64 1.43 -1.50 8.10
CA GLU A 64 1.11 -2.16 6.84
C GLU A 64 -0.30 -2.75 6.82
N TYR A 65 -0.77 -3.33 7.93
CA TYR A 65 -2.14 -3.84 8.03
C TYR A 65 -3.16 -2.72 7.91
N GLU A 66 -2.97 -1.62 8.64
CA GLU A 66 -3.90 -0.49 8.61
C GLU A 66 -3.91 0.20 7.24
N ALA A 67 -2.74 0.37 6.61
CA ALA A 67 -2.63 0.89 5.25
C ALA A 67 -3.28 -0.05 4.20
N ASN A 68 -3.07 -1.36 4.32
CA ASN A 68 -3.69 -2.34 3.42
C ASN A 68 -5.21 -2.41 3.61
N LEU A 69 -5.67 -2.41 4.86
CA LEU A 69 -7.08 -2.39 5.22
C LEU A 69 -7.76 -1.13 4.67
N PHE A 70 -7.14 0.02 4.86
CA PHE A 70 -7.60 1.29 4.31
C PHE A 70 -7.73 1.22 2.78
N ALA A 71 -6.67 0.78 2.09
CA ALA A 71 -6.66 0.72 0.63
C ALA A 71 -7.73 -0.24 0.09
N VAL A 72 -7.90 -1.43 0.69
CA VAL A 72 -8.94 -2.38 0.27
C VAL A 72 -10.34 -1.81 0.53
N SER A 73 -10.55 -1.19 1.70
CA SER A 73 -11.85 -0.60 2.04
C SER A 73 -12.21 0.60 1.17
N LEU A 74 -11.21 1.33 0.66
CA LEU A 74 -11.41 2.48 -0.22
C LEU A 74 -11.72 2.09 -1.67
N LEU A 75 -11.06 1.03 -2.16
CA LEU A 75 -11.06 0.69 -3.59
C LEU A 75 -12.05 -0.42 -3.98
N PHE A 76 -12.47 -1.26 -3.04
CA PHE A 76 -13.29 -2.45 -3.31
C PHE A 76 -14.60 -2.41 -2.53
N ASN A 77 -15.65 -2.99 -3.10
CA ASN A 77 -16.91 -3.13 -2.38
C ASN A 77 -16.81 -4.34 -1.45
N GLU A 78 -17.25 -4.19 -0.19
CA GLU A 78 -17.25 -5.31 0.76
C GLU A 78 -18.09 -6.50 0.26
N SER A 79 -19.11 -6.26 -0.58
CA SER A 79 -19.93 -7.29 -1.22
C SER A 79 -19.18 -8.20 -2.20
N ASP A 80 -17.99 -7.79 -2.66
CA ASP A 80 -17.17 -8.58 -3.56
C ASP A 80 -16.42 -9.72 -2.83
N PHE A 81 -16.51 -9.75 -1.50
CA PHE A 81 -15.81 -10.70 -0.64
C PHE A 81 -16.77 -11.58 0.16
N ASN A 82 -16.39 -12.84 0.35
CA ASN A 82 -17.13 -13.80 1.20
C ASN A 82 -16.90 -13.60 2.71
N MET A 83 -16.22 -12.52 3.10
CA MET A 83 -15.99 -12.15 4.49
C MET A 83 -15.89 -10.63 4.60
N LYS A 84 -16.20 -10.10 5.79
CA LYS A 84 -16.01 -8.68 6.07
C LYS A 84 -14.55 -8.30 5.88
N VAL A 85 -14.29 -7.14 5.27
CA VAL A 85 -12.92 -6.66 5.01
C VAL A 85 -12.14 -6.50 6.33
N LEU A 86 -12.82 -6.06 7.39
CA LEU A 86 -12.26 -5.94 8.75
C LEU A 86 -11.80 -7.27 9.37
N ASN A 87 -12.27 -8.41 8.86
CA ASN A 87 -11.89 -9.73 9.35
C ASN A 87 -10.76 -10.36 8.52
N MET A 88 -10.31 -9.70 7.45
CA MET A 88 -9.21 -10.20 6.63
C MET A 88 -7.88 -10.06 7.35
N SER A 89 -7.01 -11.06 7.21
CA SER A 89 -5.63 -10.94 7.66
C SER A 89 -4.85 -9.96 6.78
N ASN A 90 -3.77 -9.38 7.31
CA ASN A 90 -2.87 -8.53 6.52
C ASN A 90 -2.38 -9.22 5.24
N TYR A 91 -2.14 -10.53 5.31
CA TYR A 91 -1.74 -11.33 4.15
C TYR A 91 -2.80 -11.31 3.04
N LEU A 92 -4.08 -11.53 3.39
CA LEU A 92 -5.18 -11.51 2.42
C LEU A 92 -5.37 -10.11 1.82
N LEU A 93 -5.35 -9.06 2.66
CA LEU A 93 -5.46 -7.68 2.20
C LEU A 93 -4.34 -7.35 1.20
N LYS A 94 -3.10 -7.73 1.53
CA LYS A 94 -1.95 -7.53 0.65
C LYS A 94 -2.09 -8.30 -0.66
N GLN A 95 -2.59 -9.55 -0.63
CA GLN A 95 -2.82 -10.33 -1.85
C GLN A 95 -3.86 -9.68 -2.78
N VAL A 96 -4.94 -9.13 -2.23
CA VAL A 96 -5.95 -8.38 -3.00
C VAL A 96 -5.31 -7.20 -3.72
N LEU A 97 -4.48 -6.42 -3.02
CA LEU A 97 -3.79 -5.27 -3.62
C LEU A 97 -2.75 -5.72 -4.67
N ASP A 98 -1.88 -6.68 -4.34
CA ASP A 98 -0.82 -7.18 -5.23
C ASP A 98 -1.38 -7.77 -6.54
N TYR A 99 -2.53 -8.45 -6.49
CA TYR A 99 -3.22 -8.96 -7.68
C TYR A 99 -3.58 -7.85 -8.68
N ASN A 100 -3.73 -6.61 -8.20
CA ASN A 100 -4.09 -5.44 -9.01
C ASN A 100 -2.87 -4.57 -9.41
N ILE A 101 -1.64 -5.05 -9.19
CA ILE A 101 -0.39 -4.34 -9.52
C ILE A 101 0.30 -4.97 -10.73
N ALA A 102 0.41 -4.23 -11.82
CA ALA A 102 1.07 -4.60 -13.06
C ALA A 102 1.95 -3.44 -13.60
N VAL A 103 3.01 -3.79 -14.33
CA VAL A 103 3.94 -2.84 -14.96
C VAL A 103 3.51 -2.64 -16.42
N GLU A 104 3.48 -1.39 -16.88
CA GLU A 104 3.17 -1.05 -18.28
C GLU A 104 4.08 -1.82 -19.24
N GLY A 105 3.50 -2.42 -20.28
CA GLY A 105 4.24 -3.14 -21.31
C GLY A 105 4.71 -4.54 -20.93
N LYS A 106 4.37 -5.06 -19.73
CA LYS A 106 4.46 -6.50 -19.42
C LYS A 106 3.10 -7.18 -19.56
N GLY A 107 2.52 -7.12 -20.76
CA GLY A 107 1.57 -8.13 -21.17
C GLY A 107 2.24 -9.50 -21.05
N TYR A 108 1.76 -10.35 -20.14
CA TYR A 108 1.99 -11.80 -20.14
C TYR A 108 3.45 -12.30 -20.31
N LEU A 109 4.46 -11.61 -19.78
CA LEU A 109 5.84 -12.14 -19.74
C LEU A 109 6.12 -13.08 -18.56
N TRP A 110 5.07 -13.61 -17.92
CA TRP A 110 5.16 -14.81 -17.09
C TRP A 110 4.36 -15.95 -17.71
N ASN A 111 4.75 -16.35 -18.92
CA ASN A 111 4.65 -17.76 -19.29
C ASN A 111 5.66 -18.52 -18.40
N PHE A 112 5.27 -18.91 -17.19
CA PHE A 112 5.80 -20.14 -16.63
C PHE A 112 4.87 -21.26 -17.07
N GLN A 113 5.39 -22.06 -18.00
CA GLN A 113 4.89 -23.37 -18.31
C GLN A 113 4.99 -24.27 -17.07
N MET A 114 3.91 -25.03 -16.84
CA MET A 114 3.72 -26.17 -15.93
C MET A 114 3.84 -25.92 -14.42
#